data_AF-A0A7W1FKE6-F1
#
_entry.id   AF-A0A7W1FKE6-F1
#
_cell.length_a   1.000
_cell.length_b   1.000
_cell.length_c   1.000
_cell.angle_alpha   90.00
_cell.angle_beta   90.00
_cell.angle_gamma   90.00
#
_symmetry.space_group_name_H-M   'P 1'
#
loop_
_entity.id
_entity.type
_entity.pdbx_description
1 polymer ?
#
loop_
_entity_poly.entity_id
_entity_poly.type
_entity_poly.pdbx_seq_one_letter_code
_entity_poly.pdbx_strand_id
1 'polypeptide(L)'
;MPTASPSHRSSVCFSGLLLGGAMLLVVGLLGGCGSDGREVVFSTDTPPSADDRPAILADITRLAHAKKLSDPDHAAPYHQAVDALIGRGARIEPMLIEALGGNDDWGVRLGVVEVLKAVGTRRSIEPLMGALEDRQPLVALNADYLLREMLKHSVIPAAGEAARDDLPPVPQRPAGELALDADEKLWAAWHREHHANLHRVWRTWWDANRATVKID
;
A
#
# COMPACT_ATOMS: atom_id res chain seq x y z
N MET A 1 8.51 -28.46 38.19
CA MET A 1 8.20 -29.51 39.19
C MET A 1 8.51 -28.91 40.55
N PRO A 2 7.49 -28.56 41.35
CA PRO A 2 6.80 -29.50 42.26
C PRO A 2 5.26 -29.42 42.08
N THR A 3 4.53 -30.54 41.95
CA THR A 3 3.92 -31.40 43.00
C THR A 3 2.93 -30.71 43.92
N ALA A 4 1.73 -31.27 43.89
CA ALA A 4 0.47 -30.82 44.45
C ALA A 4 0.33 -30.97 45.98
N SER A 5 -0.80 -30.39 46.44
CA SER A 5 -1.70 -30.87 47.53
C SER A 5 -1.55 -30.16 48.89
N PRO A 6 -2.57 -30.26 49.79
CA PRO A 6 -3.99 -29.94 49.55
C PRO A 6 -4.66 -29.21 50.75
N SER A 7 -5.92 -28.80 50.54
CA SER A 7 -7.03 -28.78 51.51
C SER A 7 -6.89 -28.11 52.88
N HIS A 8 -7.78 -27.15 53.17
CA HIS A 8 -8.53 -27.21 54.42
C HIS A 8 -9.95 -26.64 54.27
N ARG A 9 -10.90 -27.44 54.77
CA ARG A 9 -12.34 -27.19 54.85
C ARG A 9 -12.68 -26.35 56.08
N SER A 10 -13.72 -25.53 55.96
CA SER A 10 -14.65 -25.11 57.03
C SER A 10 -15.73 -24.25 56.35
N SER A 11 -16.94 -24.73 56.05
CA SER A 11 -18.03 -25.24 56.90
C SER A 11 -18.49 -24.22 57.93
N VAL A 12 -19.52 -23.42 57.58
CA VAL A 12 -20.42 -22.80 58.55
C VAL A 12 -21.85 -22.90 58.00
N CYS A 13 -22.66 -23.70 58.68
CA CYS A 13 -24.11 -23.76 58.53
C CYS A 13 -24.75 -22.53 59.18
N PHE A 14 -25.79 -21.97 58.56
CA PHE A 14 -26.81 -21.23 59.30
C PHE A 14 -28.20 -21.69 58.85
N SER A 15 -28.98 -22.10 59.83
CA SER A 15 -30.28 -22.76 59.72
C SER A 15 -31.44 -21.77 59.85
N GLY A 16 -32.58 -22.13 59.23
CA GLY A 16 -33.94 -21.69 59.60
C GLY A 16 -34.41 -20.39 58.93
N LEU A 17 -35.67 -20.21 58.53
CA LEU A 17 -36.91 -20.88 58.91
C LEU A 17 -37.99 -20.67 57.81
N LEU A 18 -39.05 -21.49 57.91
CA LEU A 18 -40.17 -21.77 57.02
C LEU A 18 -41.20 -20.64 56.75
N LEU A 19 -42.06 -20.95 55.75
CA LEU A 19 -43.46 -20.54 55.46
C LEU A 19 -43.57 -19.61 54.23
N GLY A 20 -44.27 -19.94 53.14
CA GLY A 20 -45.05 -21.11 52.76
C GLY A 20 -45.77 -20.83 51.42
N GLY A 21 -46.41 -21.85 50.85
CA GLY A 21 -47.52 -21.67 49.90
C GLY A 21 -47.30 -22.13 48.45
N ALA A 22 -48.22 -23.00 48.01
CA ALA A 22 -48.61 -23.30 46.63
C ALA A 22 -47.70 -24.19 45.76
N MET A 23 -47.89 -25.49 45.96
CA MET A 23 -47.61 -26.58 45.03
C MET A 23 -48.58 -26.48 43.84
N LEU A 24 -48.07 -26.14 42.65
CA LEU A 24 -48.71 -26.42 41.36
C LEU A 24 -47.69 -27.12 40.47
N LEU A 25 -47.85 -28.44 40.39
CA LEU A 25 -47.18 -29.34 39.46
C LEU A 25 -47.67 -29.05 38.04
N VAL A 26 -46.81 -28.50 37.20
CA VAL A 26 -46.91 -28.63 35.74
C VAL A 26 -45.59 -29.20 35.25
N VAL A 27 -45.55 -30.52 35.09
CA VAL A 27 -44.53 -31.23 34.32
C VAL A 27 -44.87 -31.04 32.85
N GLY A 28 -43.97 -30.45 32.07
CA GLY A 28 -44.19 -30.26 30.65
C GLY A 28 -43.00 -29.71 29.88
N LEU A 29 -42.16 -30.63 29.39
CA LEU A 29 -41.40 -30.59 28.14
C LEU A 29 -40.13 -29.72 28.06
N LEU A 30 -39.01 -30.44 28.19
CA LEU A 30 -37.72 -30.33 27.50
C LEU A 30 -37.56 -29.16 26.50
N GLY A 31 -36.69 -28.21 26.86
CA GLY A 31 -36.10 -27.24 25.96
C GLY A 31 -34.75 -26.81 26.50
N GLY A 32 -33.70 -27.57 26.19
CA GLY A 32 -32.34 -27.21 26.55
C GLY A 32 -31.88 -26.01 25.71
N CYS A 33 -31.59 -24.89 26.37
CA CYS A 33 -30.80 -23.80 25.80
C CYS A 33 -29.59 -23.57 26.70
N GLY A 34 -28.48 -24.21 26.35
CA GLY A 34 -27.17 -23.81 26.83
C GLY A 34 -26.79 -22.50 26.16
N SER A 35 -26.65 -21.44 26.94
CA SER A 35 -26.11 -20.16 26.50
C SER A 35 -24.60 -20.15 26.72
N ASP A 36 -23.83 -20.65 25.76
CA ASP A 36 -22.41 -20.32 25.63
C ASP A 36 -22.27 -19.25 24.53
N GLY A 37 -22.45 -18.00 24.95
CA GLY A 37 -22.15 -16.82 24.14
C GLY A 37 -20.65 -16.63 24.03
N ARG A 38 -20.03 -17.35 23.10
CA ARG A 38 -18.67 -17.08 22.63
C ARG A 38 -18.74 -16.73 21.14
N GLU A 39 -19.17 -15.51 20.86
CA GLU A 39 -19.18 -14.95 19.51
C GLU A 39 -17.76 -14.53 19.13
N VAL A 40 -17.03 -15.46 18.51
CA VAL A 40 -15.90 -15.12 17.66
C VAL A 40 -16.20 -15.75 16.32
N VAL A 41 -16.79 -14.98 15.43
CA VAL A 41 -16.94 -15.36 14.02
C VAL A 41 -16.40 -14.23 13.19
N PHE A 42 -15.19 -14.46 12.66
CA PHE A 42 -14.74 -13.84 11.42
C PHE A 42 -15.86 -14.06 10.38
N SER A 43 -16.69 -13.04 10.14
CA SER A 43 -17.60 -13.05 9.02
C SER A 43 -16.79 -12.81 7.75
N THR A 44 -16.50 -13.88 7.02
CA THR A 44 -16.08 -13.80 5.61
C THR A 44 -17.27 -13.82 4.64
N ASP A 45 -18.50 -13.74 5.16
CA ASP A 45 -19.72 -13.75 4.36
C ASP A 45 -20.26 -12.34 4.09
N THR A 46 -19.37 -11.38 3.79
CA THR A 46 -19.78 -10.18 3.07
C THR A 46 -19.70 -10.51 1.57
N PRO A 47 -20.83 -10.78 0.89
CA PRO A 47 -20.82 -10.84 -0.58
C PRO A 47 -20.22 -9.53 -1.11
N PRO A 48 -19.43 -9.54 -2.20
CA PRO A 48 -18.78 -8.33 -2.71
C PRO A 48 -19.86 -7.25 -2.92
N SER A 49 -19.89 -6.26 -2.03
CA SER A 49 -20.90 -5.23 -2.08
C SER A 49 -20.71 -4.40 -3.34
N ALA A 50 -21.81 -4.12 -4.02
CA ALA A 50 -22.04 -2.99 -4.90
C ALA A 50 -20.80 -2.10 -5.19
N ASP A 51 -20.21 -2.29 -6.38
CA ASP A 51 -19.17 -1.47 -7.03
C ASP A 51 -18.37 -0.56 -6.08
N ASP A 52 -17.31 -1.07 -5.44
CA ASP A 52 -16.32 -0.28 -4.65
C ASP A 52 -15.62 0.82 -5.47
N ARG A 53 -15.82 0.85 -6.79
CA ARG A 53 -15.18 1.75 -7.74
C ARG A 53 -15.28 3.24 -7.36
N PRO A 54 -16.43 3.79 -6.94
CA PRO A 54 -16.50 5.19 -6.55
C PRO A 54 -15.62 5.51 -5.35
N ALA A 55 -15.52 4.60 -4.38
CA ALA A 55 -14.64 4.77 -3.22
C ALA A 55 -13.16 4.72 -3.64
N ILE A 56 -12.79 3.81 -4.54
CA ILE A 56 -11.42 3.72 -5.08
C ILE A 56 -11.08 5.01 -5.85
N LEU A 57 -11.97 5.51 -6.69
CA LEU A 57 -11.75 6.76 -7.44
C LEU A 57 -11.63 7.98 -6.51
N ALA A 58 -12.41 8.01 -5.43
CA ALA A 58 -12.30 9.05 -4.42
C ALA A 58 -10.92 9.02 -3.72
N ASP A 59 -10.44 7.83 -3.37
CA ASP A 59 -9.11 7.67 -2.77
C ASP A 59 -7.99 8.02 -3.77
N ILE A 60 -8.11 7.62 -5.04
CA ILE A 60 -7.17 8.05 -6.10
C ILE A 60 -7.16 9.57 -6.22
N THR A 61 -8.31 10.23 -6.14
CA THR A 61 -8.38 11.70 -6.19
C THR A 61 -7.66 12.35 -5.00
N ARG A 62 -7.74 11.75 -3.81
CA ARG A 62 -7.04 12.23 -2.61
C ARG A 62 -5.52 12.11 -2.71
N LEU A 63 -4.98 11.29 -3.63
CA LEU A 63 -3.54 11.27 -3.91
C LEU A 63 -3.02 12.62 -4.42
N ALA A 64 -3.88 13.51 -4.93
CA ALA A 64 -3.52 14.89 -5.29
C ALA A 64 -2.87 15.68 -4.13
N HIS A 65 -3.12 15.28 -2.88
CA HIS A 65 -2.50 15.89 -1.71
C HIS A 65 -0.98 15.65 -1.62
N ALA A 66 -0.41 14.73 -2.42
CA ALA A 66 1.04 14.48 -2.50
C ALA A 66 1.88 15.73 -2.77
N LYS A 67 1.28 16.77 -3.36
CA LYS A 67 1.95 18.04 -3.68
C LYS A 67 2.36 18.85 -2.46
N LYS A 68 1.71 18.62 -1.31
CA LYS A 68 1.78 19.49 -0.12
C LYS A 68 1.91 18.70 1.18
N LEU A 69 2.77 17.70 1.22
CA LEU A 69 2.94 16.86 2.42
C LEU A 69 3.55 17.59 3.63
N SER A 70 4.09 18.80 3.45
CA SER A 70 4.53 19.65 4.57
C SER A 70 3.37 20.20 5.40
N ASP A 71 2.16 20.23 4.84
CA ASP A 71 0.96 20.69 5.51
C ASP A 71 0.20 19.48 6.08
N PRO A 72 -0.03 19.41 7.41
CA PRO A 72 -0.75 18.29 8.02
C PRO A 72 -2.16 18.10 7.47
N ASP A 73 -2.82 19.17 7.02
CA ASP A 73 -4.17 19.11 6.43
C ASP A 73 -4.17 18.38 5.09
N HIS A 74 -3.01 18.34 4.42
CA HIS A 74 -2.80 17.56 3.20
C HIS A 74 -2.17 16.19 3.47
N ALA A 75 -1.26 16.07 4.44
CA ALA A 75 -0.60 14.81 4.75
C ALA A 75 -1.56 13.74 5.27
N ALA A 76 -2.48 14.10 6.18
CA ALA A 76 -3.42 13.14 6.76
C ALA A 76 -4.33 12.45 5.70
N PRO A 77 -5.05 13.18 4.82
CA PRO A 77 -5.88 12.54 3.80
C PRO A 77 -5.04 11.79 2.75
N TYR A 78 -3.82 12.23 2.47
CA TYR A 78 -2.90 11.51 1.58
C TYR A 78 -2.57 10.12 2.12
N HIS A 79 -2.06 10.04 3.36
CA HIS A 79 -1.68 8.77 3.97
C HIS A 79 -2.89 7.84 4.14
N GLN A 80 -4.05 8.37 4.54
CA GLN A 80 -5.28 7.57 4.61
C GLN A 80 -5.66 6.98 3.25
N ALA A 81 -5.53 7.75 2.16
CA ALA A 81 -5.82 7.28 0.82
C ALA A 81 -4.81 6.20 0.37
N VAL A 82 -3.52 6.40 0.62
CA VAL A 82 -2.46 5.41 0.32
C VAL A 82 -2.73 4.11 1.08
N ASP A 83 -2.95 4.17 2.40
CA ASP A 83 -3.23 2.98 3.23
C ASP A 83 -4.50 2.25 2.77
N ALA A 84 -5.56 3.01 2.46
CA ALA A 84 -6.81 2.43 1.96
C ALA A 84 -6.62 1.75 0.61
N LEU A 85 -5.83 2.33 -0.31
CA LEU A 85 -5.55 1.73 -1.61
C LEU A 85 -4.66 0.48 -1.48
N ILE A 86 -3.62 0.54 -0.65
CA ILE A 86 -2.76 -0.62 -0.36
C ILE A 86 -3.57 -1.76 0.26
N GLY A 87 -4.44 -1.45 1.24
CA GLY A 87 -5.33 -2.42 1.88
C GLY A 87 -6.30 -3.10 0.90
N ARG A 88 -6.52 -2.53 -0.29
CA ARG A 88 -7.32 -3.16 -1.34
C ARG A 88 -6.54 -4.17 -2.19
N GLY A 89 -5.21 -4.15 -2.15
CA GLY A 89 -4.31 -5.09 -2.83
C GLY A 89 -4.31 -4.96 -4.36
N ALA A 90 -3.78 -5.98 -5.05
CA ALA A 90 -3.58 -5.95 -6.50
C ALA A 90 -4.87 -5.77 -7.34
N ARG A 91 -6.07 -5.91 -6.75
CA ARG A 91 -7.34 -5.75 -7.48
C ARG A 91 -7.53 -4.35 -8.08
N ILE A 92 -6.93 -3.33 -7.47
CA ILE A 92 -7.05 -1.93 -7.91
C ILE A 92 -6.01 -1.53 -8.95
N GLU A 93 -5.03 -2.41 -9.24
CA GLU A 93 -3.93 -2.13 -10.17
C GLU A 93 -4.41 -1.58 -11.54
N PRO A 94 -5.47 -2.10 -12.19
CA PRO A 94 -5.94 -1.54 -13.46
C PRO A 94 -6.36 -0.07 -13.37
N MET A 95 -6.99 0.34 -12.27
CA MET A 95 -7.43 1.73 -12.05
C MET A 95 -6.25 2.64 -11.74
N LEU A 96 -5.23 2.13 -11.03
CA LEU A 96 -3.99 2.83 -10.79
C LEU A 96 -3.23 3.07 -12.11
N ILE A 97 -3.13 2.04 -12.97
CA ILE A 97 -2.50 2.16 -14.29
C ILE A 97 -3.22 3.21 -15.15
N GLU A 98 -4.56 3.22 -15.15
CA GLU A 98 -5.34 4.23 -15.86
C GLU A 98 -5.07 5.64 -15.32
N ALA A 99 -5.05 5.81 -14.00
CA ALA A 99 -4.76 7.09 -13.37
C ALA A 99 -3.31 7.57 -13.62
N LEU A 100 -2.33 6.67 -13.69
CA LEU A 100 -0.94 7.01 -14.01
C LEU A 100 -0.81 7.63 -15.40
N GLY A 101 -1.52 7.11 -16.40
CA GLY A 101 -1.43 7.60 -17.78
C GLY A 101 -2.42 8.72 -18.12
N GLY A 102 -3.56 8.79 -17.43
CA GLY A 102 -4.70 9.62 -17.82
C GLY A 102 -5.04 10.78 -16.88
N ASN A 103 -4.41 10.89 -15.71
CA ASN A 103 -4.74 11.95 -14.75
C ASN A 103 -3.86 13.20 -14.97
N ASP A 104 -4.47 14.38 -15.14
CA ASP A 104 -3.75 15.64 -15.32
C ASP A 104 -3.02 16.10 -14.05
N ASP A 105 -3.50 15.70 -12.88
CA ASP A 105 -2.92 16.05 -11.60
C ASP A 105 -1.65 15.22 -11.32
N TRP A 106 -0.49 15.87 -11.39
CA TRP A 106 0.80 15.20 -11.14
C TRP A 106 0.94 14.64 -9.71
N GLY A 107 0.21 15.20 -8.73
CA GLY A 107 0.20 14.68 -7.37
C GLY A 107 -0.51 13.34 -7.29
N VAL A 108 -1.62 13.20 -8.04
CA VAL A 108 -2.28 11.90 -8.21
C VAL A 108 -1.32 10.90 -8.86
N ARG A 109 -0.68 11.26 -9.97
CA ARG A 109 0.27 10.37 -10.66
C ARG A 109 1.44 9.95 -9.76
N LEU A 110 1.98 10.89 -8.97
CA LEU A 110 3.03 10.61 -7.99
C LEU A 110 2.55 9.61 -6.93
N GLY A 111 1.40 9.86 -6.30
CA GLY A 111 0.85 8.95 -5.29
C GLY A 111 0.47 7.59 -5.88
N VAL A 112 0.06 7.53 -7.15
CA VAL A 112 -0.19 6.27 -7.85
C VAL A 112 1.08 5.44 -7.95
N VAL A 113 2.22 6.05 -8.32
CA VAL A 113 3.52 5.34 -8.32
C VAL A 113 3.88 4.83 -6.93
N GLU A 114 3.61 5.62 -5.88
CA GLU A 114 3.84 5.20 -4.49
C GLU A 114 2.98 3.98 -4.11
N VAL A 115 1.68 3.99 -4.45
CA VAL A 115 0.80 2.84 -4.18
C VAL A 115 1.23 1.62 -5.00
N LEU A 116 1.60 1.80 -6.27
CA LEU A 116 2.12 0.73 -7.13
C LEU A 116 3.41 0.11 -6.61
N LYS A 117 4.22 0.82 -5.81
CA LYS A 117 5.36 0.20 -5.13
C LYS A 117 4.95 -0.94 -4.19
N ALA A 118 3.79 -0.84 -3.56
CA ALA A 118 3.30 -1.83 -2.62
C ALA A 118 2.40 -2.91 -3.26
N VAL A 119 1.60 -2.54 -4.28
CA VAL A 119 0.60 -3.45 -4.88
C VAL A 119 0.85 -3.79 -6.35
N GLY A 120 1.81 -3.11 -6.98
CA GLY A 120 2.08 -3.23 -8.41
C GLY A 120 2.60 -4.62 -8.76
N THR A 121 2.11 -5.15 -9.86
CA THR A 121 2.56 -6.41 -10.42
C THR A 121 3.35 -6.15 -11.69
N ARG A 122 3.76 -7.23 -12.36
CA ARG A 122 4.34 -7.18 -13.71
C ARG A 122 3.55 -6.30 -14.69
N ARG A 123 2.23 -6.15 -14.52
CA ARG A 123 1.38 -5.32 -15.40
C ARG A 123 1.70 -3.83 -15.31
N SER A 124 2.26 -3.39 -14.20
CA SER A 124 2.62 -1.99 -13.96
C SER A 124 3.91 -1.56 -14.66
N ILE A 125 4.75 -2.48 -15.14
CA ILE A 125 6.07 -2.16 -15.70
C ILE A 125 5.99 -1.27 -16.95
N GLU A 126 5.14 -1.61 -17.92
CA GLU A 126 5.02 -0.79 -19.13
C GLU A 126 4.41 0.59 -18.88
N PRO A 127 3.34 0.71 -18.06
CA PRO A 127 2.85 2.00 -17.59
C PRO A 127 3.92 2.84 -16.87
N LEU A 128 4.73 2.23 -15.99
CA LEU A 128 5.82 2.91 -15.29
C LEU A 128 6.92 3.38 -16.24
N MET A 129 7.24 2.59 -17.27
CA MET A 129 8.16 3.05 -18.32
C MET A 129 7.61 4.28 -19.06
N GLY A 130 6.31 4.34 -19.32
CA GLY A 130 5.67 5.54 -19.87
C GLY A 130 5.77 6.74 -18.93
N ALA A 131 5.66 6.52 -17.62
CA ALA A 131 5.81 7.57 -16.60
C ALA A 131 7.25 8.13 -16.48
N LEU A 132 8.25 7.49 -17.11
CA LEU A 132 9.60 8.06 -17.22
C LEU A 132 9.65 9.32 -18.09
N GLU A 133 8.67 9.52 -18.98
CA GLU A 133 8.52 10.74 -19.79
C GLU A 133 7.59 11.77 -19.13
N ASP A 134 7.20 11.57 -17.87
CA ASP A 134 6.29 12.49 -17.19
C ASP A 134 6.87 13.91 -17.12
N ARG A 135 6.03 14.90 -17.40
CA ARG A 135 6.41 16.33 -17.35
C ARG A 135 6.85 16.77 -15.96
N GLN A 136 6.37 16.09 -14.92
CA GLN A 136 6.76 16.33 -13.54
C GLN A 136 7.94 15.41 -13.19
N PRO A 137 9.16 15.95 -12.97
CA PRO A 137 10.37 15.13 -12.77
C PRO A 137 10.28 14.20 -11.56
N LEU A 138 9.55 14.58 -10.52
CA LEU A 138 9.31 13.73 -9.34
C LEU A 138 8.55 12.44 -9.67
N VAL A 139 7.60 12.48 -10.61
CA VAL A 139 6.87 11.28 -11.03
C VAL A 139 7.82 10.34 -11.77
N ALA A 140 8.60 10.87 -12.72
CA ALA A 140 9.59 10.09 -13.47
C ALA A 140 10.70 9.51 -12.57
N LEU A 141 11.14 10.25 -11.56
CA LEU A 141 12.13 9.78 -10.58
C LEU A 141 11.61 8.56 -9.81
N ASN A 142 10.39 8.65 -9.28
CA ASN A 142 9.78 7.56 -8.54
C ASN A 142 9.49 6.35 -9.45
N ALA A 143 9.09 6.59 -10.70
CA ALA A 143 8.91 5.53 -11.68
C ALA A 143 10.23 4.80 -11.99
N ASP A 144 11.34 5.52 -12.18
CA ASP A 144 12.67 4.91 -12.38
C ASP A 144 13.09 4.10 -11.16
N TYR A 145 12.94 4.64 -9.94
CA TYR A 145 13.23 3.91 -8.72
C TYR A 145 12.42 2.61 -8.61
N LEU A 146 11.13 2.67 -8.89
CA LEU A 146 10.26 1.49 -8.82
C LEU A 146 10.65 0.45 -9.89
N LEU A 147 10.92 0.86 -11.12
CA LEU A 147 11.40 -0.05 -12.16
C LEU A 147 12.70 -0.74 -11.75
N ARG A 148 13.66 0.02 -11.19
CA ARG A 148 14.93 -0.54 -10.69
C ARG A 148 14.71 -1.54 -9.56
N GLU A 149 13.77 -1.26 -8.68
CA GLU A 149 13.43 -2.13 -7.55
C GLU A 149 12.72 -3.41 -8.00
N MET A 150 11.75 -3.33 -8.91
CA MET A 150 10.99 -4.48 -9.42
C MET A 150 11.84 -5.37 -10.33
N LEU A 151 12.75 -4.78 -11.11
CA LEU A 151 13.51 -5.49 -12.15
C LEU A 151 14.94 -5.80 -11.74
N LYS A 152 15.38 -5.31 -10.57
CA LYS A 152 16.77 -5.40 -10.07
C LYS A 152 17.80 -5.00 -11.14
N HIS A 153 17.44 -4.01 -11.97
CA HIS A 153 18.21 -3.55 -13.11
C HIS A 153 18.29 -2.02 -13.13
N SER A 154 19.39 -1.46 -13.61
CA SER A 154 19.56 -0.01 -13.76
C SER A 154 20.13 0.31 -15.13
N VAL A 155 19.42 1.13 -15.90
CA VAL A 155 19.88 1.61 -17.21
C VAL A 155 20.80 2.82 -17.06
N ILE A 156 20.50 3.71 -16.12
CA ILE A 156 21.31 4.90 -15.83
C ILE A 156 22.67 4.43 -15.26
N PRO A 157 23.81 4.92 -15.81
CA PRO A 157 25.14 4.61 -15.29
C PRO A 157 25.33 5.13 -13.87
N ALA A 158 26.21 4.50 -13.10
CA ALA A 158 26.55 5.02 -11.77
C ALA A 158 27.38 6.31 -11.90
N ALA A 159 27.36 7.15 -10.85
CA ALA A 159 28.15 8.37 -10.84
C ALA A 159 29.66 8.06 -11.01
N GLY A 160 30.31 8.76 -11.93
CA GLY A 160 31.71 8.55 -12.29
C GLY A 160 31.93 7.51 -13.38
N GLU A 161 30.91 6.76 -13.80
CA GLU A 161 30.97 5.90 -14.98
C GLU A 161 30.82 6.70 -16.27
N ALA A 162 31.32 6.13 -17.37
CA ALA A 162 31.10 6.68 -18.70
C ALA A 162 29.61 6.56 -19.09
N ALA A 163 29.15 7.48 -19.94
CA ALA A 163 27.83 7.37 -20.55
C ALA A 163 27.72 6.07 -21.36
N ARG A 164 26.55 5.43 -21.32
CA ARG A 164 26.19 4.27 -22.18
C ARG A 164 24.80 4.49 -22.76
N ASP A 165 24.58 4.01 -23.97
CA ASP A 165 23.30 4.10 -24.69
C ASP A 165 22.72 5.54 -24.73
N ASP A 166 23.58 6.53 -24.93
CA ASP A 166 23.25 7.97 -24.93
C ASP A 166 22.66 8.51 -23.61
N LEU A 167 22.90 7.80 -22.51
CA LEU A 167 22.54 8.21 -21.16
C LEU A 167 23.81 8.50 -20.34
N PRO A 168 24.04 9.77 -19.95
CA PRO A 168 25.06 10.09 -18.97
C PRO A 168 24.59 9.77 -17.54
N PRO A 169 25.51 9.58 -16.58
CA PRO A 169 25.13 9.47 -15.17
C PRO A 169 24.45 10.76 -14.69
N VAL A 170 23.51 10.62 -13.76
CA VAL A 170 22.90 11.78 -13.08
C VAL A 170 23.98 12.49 -12.26
N PRO A 171 24.13 13.83 -12.37
CA PRO A 171 25.13 14.56 -11.60
C PRO A 171 24.95 14.37 -10.10
N GLN A 172 26.07 14.29 -9.36
CA GLN A 172 26.04 14.21 -7.91
C GLN A 172 25.96 15.59 -7.29
N ARG A 173 25.20 15.69 -6.19
CA ARG A 173 25.20 16.88 -5.32
C ARG A 173 26.63 17.20 -4.86
N PRO A 174 27.12 18.43 -5.10
CA PRO A 174 28.38 18.88 -4.53
C PRO A 174 28.33 18.84 -3.00
N ALA A 175 29.43 18.46 -2.34
CA ALA A 175 29.47 18.28 -0.89
C ALA A 175 29.09 19.54 -0.08
N GLY A 176 29.28 20.74 -0.65
CA GLY A 176 28.95 22.01 0.00
C GLY A 176 27.51 22.49 -0.25
N GLU A 177 26.76 21.83 -1.13
CA GLU A 177 25.36 22.16 -1.38
C GLU A 177 24.49 21.49 -0.30
N LEU A 178 23.74 22.28 0.46
CA LEU A 178 22.98 21.80 1.62
C LEU A 178 21.46 21.95 1.44
N ALA A 179 21.00 22.51 0.32
CA ALA A 179 19.56 22.61 0.07
C ALA A 179 18.93 21.21 0.03
N LEU A 180 17.83 21.05 0.76
CA LEU A 180 17.12 19.76 0.87
C LEU A 180 16.63 19.26 -0.50
N ASP A 181 16.33 20.17 -1.42
CA ASP A 181 15.84 19.90 -2.77
C ASP A 181 16.96 19.83 -3.85
N ALA A 182 18.23 19.84 -3.46
CA ALA A 182 19.34 19.90 -4.42
C ALA A 182 19.39 18.67 -5.36
N ASP A 183 19.19 17.46 -4.83
CA ASP A 183 19.14 16.24 -5.66
C ASP A 183 17.95 16.26 -6.61
N GLU A 184 16.80 16.73 -6.15
CA GLU A 184 15.60 16.87 -6.98
C GLU A 184 15.84 17.84 -8.14
N LYS A 185 16.50 18.97 -7.89
CA LYS A 185 16.88 19.93 -8.94
C LYS A 185 17.86 19.34 -9.94
N LEU A 186 18.85 18.58 -9.49
CA LEU A 186 19.81 17.91 -10.36
C LEU A 186 19.13 16.87 -11.25
N TRP A 187 18.28 16.04 -10.65
CA TRP A 187 17.43 15.11 -11.41
C TRP A 187 16.55 15.84 -12.41
N ALA A 188 15.86 16.90 -11.99
CA ALA A 188 14.98 17.67 -12.88
C ALA A 188 15.73 18.28 -14.06
N ALA A 189 16.97 18.75 -13.87
CA ALA A 189 17.80 19.24 -14.96
C ALA A 189 18.19 18.12 -15.93
N TRP A 190 18.71 17.02 -15.38
CA TRP A 190 19.12 15.86 -16.16
C TRP A 190 17.94 15.24 -16.94
N HIS A 191 16.78 15.09 -16.29
CA HIS A 191 15.58 14.50 -16.87
C HIS A 191 15.05 15.33 -18.04
N ARG A 192 15.02 16.66 -17.93
CA ARG A 192 14.63 17.54 -19.05
C ARG A 192 15.44 17.28 -20.31
N GLU A 193 16.71 16.93 -20.19
CA GLU A 193 17.61 16.67 -21.32
C GLU A 193 17.56 15.22 -21.80
N HIS A 194 17.32 14.26 -20.90
CA HIS A 194 17.54 12.84 -21.18
C HIS A 194 16.30 11.92 -21.06
N HIS A 195 15.12 12.44 -20.69
CA HIS A 195 13.90 11.64 -20.48
C HIS A 195 13.54 10.72 -21.66
N ALA A 196 13.61 11.21 -22.90
CA ALA A 196 13.30 10.41 -24.09
C ALA A 196 14.31 9.26 -24.29
N ASN A 197 15.59 9.51 -24.02
CA ASN A 197 16.62 8.46 -24.05
C ASN A 197 16.40 7.46 -22.91
N LEU A 198 16.04 7.94 -21.72
CA LEU A 198 15.79 7.09 -20.55
C LEU A 198 14.68 6.09 -20.84
N HIS A 199 13.55 6.57 -21.34
CA HIS A 199 12.44 5.71 -21.74
C HIS A 199 12.85 4.74 -22.86
N ARG A 200 13.54 5.22 -23.90
CA ARG A 200 14.01 4.37 -25.01
C ARG A 200 14.91 3.22 -24.55
N VAL A 201 15.88 3.50 -23.68
CA VAL A 201 16.82 2.48 -23.19
C VAL A 201 16.10 1.47 -22.31
N TRP A 202 15.21 1.93 -21.41
CA TRP A 202 14.35 1.03 -20.63
C TRP A 202 13.48 0.13 -21.51
N ARG A 203 12.83 0.68 -22.55
CA ARG A 203 12.02 -0.10 -23.49
C ARG A 203 12.84 -1.14 -24.24
N THR A 204 13.99 -0.74 -24.76
CA THR A 204 14.90 -1.64 -25.49
C THR A 204 15.34 -2.80 -24.60
N TRP A 205 15.70 -2.52 -23.35
CA TRP A 205 16.06 -3.54 -22.38
C TRP A 205 14.86 -4.44 -22.04
N TRP A 206 13.68 -3.87 -21.80
CA TRP A 206 12.47 -4.63 -21.46
C TRP A 206 12.09 -5.59 -22.60
N ASP A 207 12.09 -5.12 -23.84
CA ASP A 207 11.70 -5.96 -24.98
C ASP A 207 12.60 -7.19 -25.14
N ALA A 208 13.90 -7.05 -24.83
CA ALA A 208 14.86 -8.14 -24.85
C ALA A 208 14.74 -9.08 -23.63
N ASN A 209 14.35 -8.57 -22.46
CA ASN A 209 14.46 -9.31 -21.19
C ASN A 209 13.11 -9.71 -20.58
N ARG A 210 11.98 -9.23 -21.10
CA ARG A 210 10.67 -9.44 -20.46
C ARG A 210 10.32 -10.91 -20.28
N ALA A 211 10.75 -11.80 -21.17
CA ALA A 211 10.46 -13.23 -21.06
C ALA A 211 11.29 -13.97 -19.98
N THR A 212 12.43 -13.42 -19.58
CA THR A 212 13.42 -14.09 -18.73
C THR A 212 13.57 -13.45 -17.36
N VAL A 213 13.25 -12.15 -17.22
CA VAL A 213 13.37 -11.43 -15.97
C VAL A 213 12.34 -11.93 -14.95
N LYS A 214 12.85 -12.28 -13.76
CA LYS A 214 12.02 -12.57 -12.59
C LYS A 214 11.58 -11.26 -11.97
N ILE A 215 10.29 -11.17 -11.66
CA ILE A 215 9.70 -10.02 -10.98
C ILE A 215 9.20 -10.59 -9.66
N ASP A 216 9.80 -10.10 -8.59
CA ASP A 216 9.45 -10.48 -7.22
C ASP A 216 8.26 -9.65 -6.71
#